data_AF-A0A1A8N0R2-F1
#
_entry.id   AF-A0A1A8N0R2-F1
#
_cell.length_a   1.000
_cell.length_b   1.000
_cell.length_c   1.000
_cell.angle_alpha   90.00
_cell.angle_beta   90.00
_cell.angle_gamma   90.00
#
_symmetry.space_group_name_H-M   'P 1'
#
loop_
_entity.id
_entity.type
_entity.pdbx_description
1 polymer ?
#
loop_
_entity_poly.entity_id
_entity_poly.type
_entity_poly.pdbx_seq_one_letter_code
_entity_poly.pdbx_strand_id
1 'polypeptide(L)'
;MNFIDSLTLLFLTLSAVKSAHIPKETERGPHDVIPLIEVYNKSVCQPREVLVEILQEYPDEVEHIFIPSCVVLRRCAGCCSDEMLQCTPTATRNVTMEIKRIKLQRQQNDVFMSFTEHSACECREKTEVKEKKEKKSRKGKSKDRTRKRKKNREKTIHDAYVSSAFSTYLHLSVALLIIKLIWEELFCPF
;
A
#
# COMPACT_ATOMS: atom_id res chain seq x y z
N MET A 1 -59.69 -11.67 -3.72
CA MET A 1 -58.28 -11.39 -4.09
C MET A 1 -57.90 -12.44 -5.11
N ASN A 2 -57.83 -12.03 -6.37
CA ASN A 2 -57.94 -12.97 -7.49
C ASN A 2 -56.61 -13.68 -7.72
N PHE A 3 -56.67 -14.97 -8.08
CA PHE A 3 -55.50 -15.79 -8.43
C PHE A 3 -54.61 -15.12 -9.50
N ILE A 4 -55.23 -14.31 -10.36
CA ILE A 4 -54.59 -13.51 -11.40
C ILE A 4 -53.68 -12.43 -10.78
N ASP A 5 -54.10 -11.75 -9.71
CA ASP A 5 -53.31 -10.71 -9.04
C ASP A 5 -52.04 -11.32 -8.42
N SER A 6 -52.15 -12.51 -7.83
CA SER A 6 -51.00 -13.25 -7.29
C SER A 6 -50.02 -13.67 -8.38
N LEU A 7 -50.52 -14.08 -9.55
CA LEU A 7 -49.69 -14.43 -10.71
C LEU A 7 -48.97 -13.19 -11.26
N THR A 8 -49.66 -12.06 -11.38
CA THR A 8 -49.07 -10.80 -11.88
C THR A 8 -47.98 -10.27 -10.94
N LEU A 9 -48.17 -10.36 -9.62
CA LEU A 9 -47.15 -10.02 -8.64
C LEU A 9 -45.92 -10.92 -8.77
N LEU A 10 -46.11 -12.23 -8.96
CA LEU A 10 -45.01 -13.17 -9.17
C LEU A 10 -44.23 -12.86 -10.46
N PHE A 11 -44.92 -12.57 -11.56
CA PHE A 11 -44.27 -12.19 -12.82
C PHE A 11 -43.51 -10.85 -12.70
N LEU A 12 -44.07 -9.87 -12.00
CA LEU A 12 -43.40 -8.59 -11.75
C LEU A 12 -42.16 -8.76 -10.88
N THR A 13 -42.20 -9.60 -9.84
CA THR A 13 -41.02 -9.87 -9.00
C THR A 13 -39.94 -10.64 -9.75
N LEU A 14 -40.30 -11.57 -10.65
CA LEU A 14 -39.32 -12.25 -11.51
C LEU A 14 -38.66 -11.28 -12.51
N SER A 15 -39.40 -10.33 -13.07
CA SER A 15 -38.84 -9.33 -14.01
C SER A 15 -37.91 -8.32 -13.34
N ALA A 16 -38.08 -8.07 -12.04
CA ALA A 16 -37.22 -7.19 -11.23
C ALA A 16 -35.89 -7.84 -10.83
N VAL A 17 -35.71 -9.16 -11.07
CA VAL A 17 -34.39 -9.81 -10.99
C VAL A 17 -33.58 -9.43 -12.22
N LYS A 18 -33.20 -8.14 -12.28
CA LYS A 18 -32.13 -7.66 -13.15
C LYS A 18 -30.87 -8.36 -12.68
N SER A 19 -30.52 -9.45 -13.37
CA SER A 19 -29.25 -10.14 -13.19
C SER A 19 -28.14 -9.09 -13.24
N ALA A 20 -27.50 -8.84 -12.09
CA ALA A 20 -26.21 -8.18 -12.07
C ALA A 20 -25.29 -9.10 -12.88
N HIS A 21 -24.90 -8.64 -14.08
CA HIS A 21 -23.83 -9.28 -14.82
C HIS A 21 -22.55 -9.16 -13.98
N ILE A 22 -22.31 -10.14 -13.12
CA ILE A 22 -20.99 -10.38 -12.54
C ILE A 22 -20.16 -10.88 -13.73
N PRO A 23 -19.16 -10.12 -14.21
CA PRO A 23 -18.29 -10.63 -15.25
C PRO A 23 -17.68 -11.93 -14.72
N LYS A 24 -17.88 -13.04 -15.46
CA LYS A 24 -17.15 -14.27 -15.20
C LYS A 24 -15.68 -13.92 -15.35
N GLU A 25 -14.96 -13.84 -14.24
CA GLU A 25 -13.50 -13.93 -14.24
C GLU A 25 -13.16 -15.30 -14.81
N THR A 26 -12.90 -15.36 -16.11
CA THR A 26 -12.33 -16.55 -16.74
C THR A 26 -10.95 -16.71 -16.12
N GLU A 27 -10.79 -17.67 -15.22
CA GLU A 27 -9.49 -17.97 -14.61
C GLU A 27 -8.48 -18.23 -15.74
N ARG A 28 -7.51 -17.33 -15.88
CA ARG A 28 -6.46 -17.41 -16.89
C ARG A 28 -5.47 -18.49 -16.49
N GLY A 29 -5.08 -19.32 -17.45
CA GLY A 29 -4.08 -20.35 -17.25
C GLY A 29 -2.69 -19.74 -16.98
N PRO A 30 -1.74 -20.52 -16.43
CA PRO A 30 -0.38 -20.05 -16.10
C PRO A 30 0.44 -19.51 -17.29
N HIS A 31 0.00 -19.76 -18.52
CA HIS A 31 0.68 -19.39 -19.77
C HIS A 31 -0.10 -18.39 -20.63
N ASP A 32 -1.20 -17.86 -20.13
CA ASP A 32 -2.02 -16.93 -20.89
C ASP A 32 -1.34 -15.56 -20.98
N VAL A 33 -1.04 -15.13 -22.20
CA VAL A 33 -0.45 -13.81 -22.46
C VAL A 33 -1.57 -12.78 -22.52
N ILE A 34 -1.48 -11.75 -21.66
CA ILE A 34 -2.40 -10.62 -21.71
C ILE A 34 -2.11 -9.80 -22.98
N PRO A 35 -3.09 -9.59 -23.88
CA PRO A 35 -2.88 -8.81 -25.10
C PRO A 35 -2.42 -7.38 -24.78
N LEU A 36 -1.54 -6.82 -25.62
CA LEU A 36 -0.99 -5.46 -25.43
C LEU A 36 -2.07 -4.39 -25.25
N ILE A 37 -3.15 -4.46 -26.05
CA ILE A 37 -4.26 -3.51 -25.96
C ILE A 37 -4.99 -3.61 -24.61
N GLU A 38 -5.10 -4.82 -24.05
CA GLU A 38 -5.68 -4.99 -22.72
C GLU A 38 -4.76 -4.39 -21.65
N VAL A 39 -3.45 -4.64 -21.75
CA VAL A 39 -2.46 -4.03 -20.84
C VAL A 39 -2.55 -2.51 -20.88
N TYR A 40 -2.57 -1.92 -22.09
CA TYR A 40 -2.67 -0.48 -22.30
C TYR A 40 -3.96 0.11 -21.72
N ASN A 41 -5.11 -0.48 -22.03
CA ASN A 41 -6.40 -0.01 -21.52
C ASN A 41 -6.50 -0.15 -19.99
N LYS A 42 -5.88 -1.20 -19.43
CA LYS A 42 -5.82 -1.39 -17.98
C LYS A 42 -4.80 -0.48 -17.31
N SER A 43 -3.80 0.05 -18.01
CA SER A 43 -2.76 0.91 -17.43
C SER A 43 -2.97 2.41 -17.65
N VAL A 44 -3.86 2.81 -18.57
CA VAL A 44 -4.11 4.23 -18.89
C VAL A 44 -4.50 5.08 -17.66
N CYS A 45 -4.03 6.32 -17.62
CA CYS A 45 -4.34 7.31 -16.58
C CYS A 45 -5.87 7.51 -16.43
N GLN A 46 -6.42 7.12 -15.28
CA GLN A 46 -7.83 7.31 -14.95
C GLN A 46 -8.07 7.26 -13.43
N PRO A 47 -9.25 7.68 -12.92
CA PRO A 47 -9.61 7.50 -11.51
C PRO A 47 -9.73 6.02 -11.14
N ARG A 48 -8.95 5.56 -10.17
CA ARG A 48 -8.93 4.19 -9.66
C ARG A 48 -9.08 4.17 -8.16
N GLU A 49 -9.64 3.08 -7.65
CA GLU A 49 -9.71 2.81 -6.22
C GLU A 49 -8.31 2.49 -5.69
N VAL A 50 -7.88 3.24 -4.69
CA VAL A 50 -6.62 3.04 -3.99
C VAL A 50 -6.86 3.10 -2.48
N LEU A 51 -6.08 2.34 -1.72
CA LEU A 51 -6.07 2.43 -0.27
C LEU A 51 -5.19 3.61 0.14
N VAL A 52 -5.78 4.55 0.89
CA VAL A 52 -5.09 5.72 1.43
C VAL A 52 -5.14 5.66 2.95
N GLU A 53 -3.99 5.83 3.59
CA GLU A 53 -3.91 5.90 5.04
C GLU A 53 -4.50 7.21 5.55
N ILE A 54 -5.34 7.13 6.60
CA ILE A 54 -6.03 8.31 7.12
C ILE A 54 -5.04 9.34 7.70
N LEU A 55 -3.96 8.87 8.34
CA LEU A 55 -2.91 9.74 8.91
C LEU A 55 -2.13 10.51 7.84
N GLN A 56 -2.05 10.00 6.61
CA GLN A 56 -1.40 10.70 5.51
C GLN A 56 -2.24 11.91 5.04
N GLU A 57 -3.58 11.79 5.08
CA GLU A 57 -4.49 12.87 4.73
C GLU A 57 -4.70 13.87 5.88
N TYR A 58 -4.61 13.40 7.13
CA TYR A 58 -4.77 14.19 8.35
C TYR A 58 -3.55 14.05 9.27
N PRO A 59 -2.41 14.68 8.92
CA PRO A 59 -1.18 14.56 9.70
C PRO A 59 -1.29 15.19 11.10
N ASP A 60 -2.26 16.07 11.34
CA ASP A 60 -2.47 16.71 12.64
C ASP A 60 -3.10 15.76 13.69
N GLU A 61 -3.59 14.59 13.28
CA GLU A 61 -4.37 13.69 14.11
C GLU A 61 -3.56 12.53 14.72
N VAL A 62 -2.25 12.72 14.94
CA VAL A 62 -1.30 11.69 15.40
C VAL A 62 -1.63 11.03 16.75
N GLU A 63 -2.44 11.67 17.59
CA GLU A 63 -2.83 11.13 18.90
C GLU A 63 -3.94 10.06 18.85
N HIS A 64 -4.51 9.83 17.66
CA HIS A 64 -5.68 8.98 17.48
C HIS A 64 -5.37 7.73 16.66
N ILE A 65 -6.01 6.63 17.06
CA ILE A 65 -6.05 5.41 16.27
C ILE A 65 -7.39 5.39 15.52
N PHE A 66 -7.32 5.21 14.20
CA PHE A 66 -8.49 5.13 13.34
C PHE A 66 -8.82 3.68 12.98
N ILE A 67 -10.12 3.32 13.01
CA ILE A 67 -10.62 2.05 12.51
C ILE A 67 -11.68 2.33 11.43
N PRO A 68 -11.44 1.93 10.17
CA PRO A 68 -10.21 1.36 9.65
C PRO A 68 -9.04 2.37 9.64
N SER A 69 -7.79 1.91 9.55
CA SER A 69 -6.61 2.79 9.44
C SER A 69 -6.39 3.35 8.03
N CYS A 70 -7.00 2.72 7.02
CA CYS A 70 -6.99 3.16 5.64
C CYS A 70 -8.40 3.10 5.04
N VAL A 71 -8.65 3.94 4.05
CA VAL A 71 -9.92 4.03 3.32
C VAL A 71 -9.70 3.85 1.82
N VAL A 72 -10.71 3.33 1.12
CA VAL A 72 -10.68 3.22 -0.35
C VAL A 72 -11.16 4.54 -0.95
N LEU A 73 -10.31 5.19 -1.73
CA LEU A 73 -10.63 6.45 -2.41
C LEU A 73 -10.36 6.34 -3.90
N ARG A 74 -11.14 7.05 -4.71
CA ARG A 74 -10.80 7.24 -6.13
C ARG A 74 -9.69 8.28 -6.26
N ARG A 75 -8.51 7.86 -6.72
CA ARG A 75 -7.37 8.74 -7.03
C ARG A 75 -6.89 8.49 -8.45
N CYS A 76 -6.19 9.47 -9.02
CA CYS A 76 -5.64 9.34 -10.36
C CYS A 76 -4.47 8.37 -10.32
N ALA A 77 -4.56 7.30 -11.12
CA ALA A 77 -3.52 6.30 -11.21
C ALA A 77 -3.48 5.68 -12.62
N GLY A 78 -2.32 5.16 -12.98
CA GLY A 78 -2.00 4.70 -14.32
C GLY A 78 -0.79 5.42 -14.90
N CYS A 79 -0.49 5.14 -16.16
CA CYS A 79 0.60 5.76 -16.90
C CYS A 79 0.09 6.59 -18.07
N CYS A 80 0.93 7.53 -18.49
CA CYS A 80 0.79 8.29 -19.73
C CYS A 80 1.69 7.68 -20.80
N SER A 81 1.43 7.99 -22.07
CA SER A 81 2.24 7.48 -23.19
C SER A 81 3.67 8.04 -23.22
N ASP A 82 3.90 9.19 -22.59
CA ASP A 82 5.19 9.87 -22.51
C ASP A 82 5.60 10.09 -21.04
N GLU A 83 6.88 9.87 -20.74
CA GLU A 83 7.47 10.11 -19.43
C GLU A 83 7.53 11.61 -19.06
N MET A 84 7.44 12.51 -20.04
CA MET A 84 7.33 13.96 -19.82
C MET A 84 5.94 14.36 -19.32
N LEU A 85 4.94 13.47 -19.42
CA LEU A 85 3.59 13.70 -18.93
C LEU A 85 3.39 13.11 -17.53
N GLN A 86 2.53 13.73 -16.75
CA GLN A 86 2.09 13.29 -15.42
C GLN A 86 0.57 13.14 -15.40
N CYS A 87 0.12 12.02 -14.84
CA CYS A 87 -1.30 11.77 -14.58
C CYS A 87 -1.77 12.65 -13.41
N THR A 88 -2.62 13.63 -13.68
CA THR A 88 -3.07 14.63 -12.70
C THR A 88 -4.60 14.74 -12.67
N PRO A 89 -5.20 15.08 -11.52
CA PRO A 89 -6.65 15.29 -11.44
C PRO A 89 -7.07 16.56 -12.16
N THR A 90 -8.17 16.47 -12.91
CA THR A 90 -8.81 17.62 -13.56
C THR A 90 -10.08 18.07 -12.84
N ALA A 91 -10.71 17.16 -12.11
CA ALA A 91 -11.85 17.43 -11.25
C ALA A 91 -11.78 16.56 -9.99
N THR A 92 -12.22 17.14 -8.86
CA THR A 92 -12.25 16.48 -7.56
C THR A 92 -13.61 16.67 -6.89
N ARG A 93 -13.91 15.82 -5.92
CA ARG A 93 -15.09 15.91 -5.06
C ARG A 93 -14.73 15.42 -3.66
N ASN A 94 -15.47 15.87 -2.66
CA ASN A 94 -15.32 15.38 -1.30
C ASN A 94 -16.32 14.25 -1.02
N VAL A 95 -15.86 13.23 -0.31
CA VAL A 95 -16.69 12.13 0.19
C VAL A 95 -16.53 12.03 1.69
N THR A 96 -17.65 12.02 2.39
CA THR A 96 -17.67 11.88 3.85
C THR A 96 -17.85 10.41 4.22
N MET A 97 -16.99 9.92 5.10
CA MET A 97 -16.99 8.54 5.59
C MET A 97 -17.09 8.54 7.12
N GLU A 98 -17.76 7.54 7.66
CA GLU A 98 -17.82 7.28 9.10
C GLU A 98 -16.60 6.44 9.51
N ILE A 99 -15.83 6.96 10.47
CA ILE A 99 -14.59 6.36 10.94
C ILE A 99 -14.62 6.29 12.47
N LYS A 100 -14.24 5.14 13.03
CA LYS A 100 -14.05 5.01 14.48
C LYS A 100 -12.74 5.70 14.85
N ARG A 101 -12.82 6.70 15.73
CA ARG A 101 -11.67 7.40 16.30
C ARG A 101 -11.49 7.00 17.76
N ILE A 102 -10.30 6.49 18.08
CA ILE A 102 -9.95 6.03 19.43
C ILE A 102 -8.82 6.90 19.97
N LYS A 103 -9.01 7.46 21.15
CA LYS A 103 -7.94 8.12 21.91
C LYS A 103 -7.53 7.21 23.05
N LEU A 104 -6.24 6.97 23.27
CA LEU A 104 -5.75 6.00 24.26
C LEU A 104 -6.32 6.21 25.70
N GLN A 105 -6.71 7.45 26.03
CA GLN A 105 -7.26 7.83 27.33
C GLN A 105 -8.78 8.08 27.35
N ARG A 106 -9.49 7.94 26.22
CA ARG A 106 -10.95 8.20 26.13
C ARG A 106 -11.66 7.08 25.35
N GLN A 107 -12.97 7.03 25.48
CA GLN A 107 -13.78 6.06 24.72
C GLN A 107 -13.74 6.32 23.20
N GLN A 108 -14.05 5.27 22.45
CA GLN A 108 -14.15 5.30 20.99
C GLN A 108 -15.36 6.13 20.56
N ASN A 109 -15.19 6.99 19.56
CA ASN A 109 -16.28 7.78 18.99
C ASN A 109 -16.38 7.52 17.48
N ASP A 110 -17.61 7.43 16.97
CA ASP A 110 -17.87 7.53 15.54
C ASP A 110 -17.72 8.98 15.10
N VAL A 111 -16.91 9.21 14.08
CA VAL A 111 -16.62 10.54 13.55
C VAL A 111 -16.79 10.52 12.03
N PHE A 112 -17.39 11.59 11.51
CA PHE A 112 -17.46 11.82 10.07
C PHE A 112 -16.21 12.56 9.60
N MET A 113 -15.45 11.95 8.70
CA MET A 113 -14.26 12.54 8.08
C MET A 113 -14.47 12.70 6.58
N SER A 114 -13.91 13.76 5.98
CA SER A 114 -14.18 14.14 4.60
C SER A 114 -12.94 14.05 3.72
N PHE A 115 -12.88 13.04 2.88
CA PHE A 115 -11.74 12.77 2.01
C PHE A 115 -11.93 13.34 0.61
N THR A 116 -10.84 13.72 -0.04
CA THR A 116 -10.87 14.16 -1.45
C THR A 116 -10.75 12.96 -2.40
N GLU A 117 -11.70 12.83 -3.31
CA GLU A 117 -11.67 11.92 -4.45
C GLU A 117 -11.42 12.68 -5.76
N HIS A 118 -10.78 12.01 -6.71
CA HIS A 118 -10.61 12.49 -8.08
C HIS A 118 -11.74 11.92 -8.94
N SER A 119 -12.52 12.79 -9.57
CA SER A 119 -13.63 12.39 -10.45
C SER A 119 -13.21 12.31 -11.92
N ALA A 120 -12.15 13.02 -12.32
CA ALA A 120 -11.57 12.97 -13.65
C ALA A 120 -10.03 13.18 -13.60
N CYS A 121 -9.31 12.56 -14.54
CA CYS A 121 -7.85 12.57 -14.63
C CYS A 121 -7.39 12.80 -16.07
N GLU A 122 -6.24 13.43 -16.23
CA GLU A 122 -5.64 13.73 -17.53
C GLU A 122 -4.10 13.74 -17.46
N CYS A 123 -3.46 13.38 -18.57
CA CYS A 123 -2.02 13.47 -18.74
C CYS A 123 -1.62 14.89 -19.12
N ARG A 124 -0.87 15.57 -18.25
CA ARG A 124 -0.40 16.96 -18.45
C ARG A 124 1.12 17.02 -18.39
N GLU A 125 1.73 17.98 -19.06
CA GLU A 125 3.19 18.16 -19.02
C GLU A 125 3.68 18.38 -17.59
N LYS A 126 4.75 17.68 -17.22
CA LYS A 126 5.43 17.90 -15.95
C LYS A 126 6.02 19.29 -15.94
N THR A 127 5.64 20.12 -14.98
CA THR A 127 6.37 21.36 -14.71
C THR A 127 7.75 20.98 -14.18
N GLU A 128 8.78 21.11 -15.02
CA GLU A 128 10.17 20.90 -14.61
C GLU A 128 10.56 21.93 -13.56
N VAL A 129 10.35 21.62 -12.28
CA VAL A 129 11.13 22.26 -11.22
C VAL A 129 12.54 21.73 -11.41
N LYS A 130 13.39 22.53 -12.06
CA LYS A 130 14.81 22.26 -12.25
C LYS A 130 15.50 22.18 -10.89
N GLU A 131 15.36 21.05 -10.20
CA GLU A 131 16.29 20.67 -9.15
C GLU A 131 17.63 20.43 -9.86
N LYS A 132 18.55 21.39 -9.71
CA LYS A 132 19.94 21.28 -10.16
C LYS A 132 20.59 20.06 -9.49
N LYS A 133 20.45 18.87 -10.09
CA LYS A 133 21.38 17.77 -9.89
C LYS A 133 22.68 18.15 -10.59
N GLU A 134 23.57 18.82 -9.87
CA GLU A 134 24.94 19.06 -10.30
C GLU A 134 25.64 17.70 -10.57
N LYS A 135 25.64 17.29 -11.83
CA LYS A 135 26.54 16.25 -12.35
C LYS A 135 27.96 16.83 -12.36
N LYS A 136 28.71 16.67 -11.27
CA LYS A 136 30.15 16.98 -11.24
C LYS A 136 30.90 15.99 -12.16
N SER A 137 31.23 16.46 -13.36
CA SER A 137 32.11 15.79 -14.31
C SER A 137 33.52 15.64 -13.75
N ARG A 138 34.08 14.45 -13.92
CA ARG A 138 35.40 14.02 -13.45
C ARG A 138 36.53 14.83 -14.11
N LYS A 139 37.49 15.31 -13.33
CA LYS A 139 38.87 15.61 -13.77
C LYS A 139 39.85 15.06 -12.73
N GLY A 140 40.85 14.31 -13.20
CA GLY A 140 41.56 13.28 -12.44
C GLY A 140 42.79 13.70 -11.62
N LYS A 141 43.49 12.64 -11.16
CA LYS A 141 44.80 12.55 -10.48
C LYS A 141 44.83 12.69 -8.94
N SER A 142 44.63 11.56 -8.24
CA SER A 142 45.29 11.11 -6.98
C SER A 142 44.41 10.13 -6.15
N LYS A 143 44.13 8.91 -6.63
CA LYS A 143 43.14 8.00 -5.95
C LYS A 143 43.56 6.54 -5.79
N ASP A 144 44.85 6.21 -5.79
CA ASP A 144 45.27 4.82 -5.57
C ASP A 144 45.52 4.48 -4.08
N ARG A 145 46.17 5.36 -3.31
CA ARG A 145 46.49 5.09 -1.89
C ARG A 145 45.27 5.07 -0.96
N THR A 146 44.23 5.87 -1.23
CA THR A 146 43.04 5.99 -0.36
C THR A 146 42.09 4.78 -0.49
N ARG A 147 42.11 4.08 -1.64
CA ARG A 147 41.21 2.95 -1.93
C ARG A 147 41.58 1.70 -1.14
N LYS A 148 42.88 1.41 -0.96
CA LYS A 148 43.37 0.31 -0.09
C LYS A 148 42.99 0.54 1.38
N ARG A 149 43.10 1.77 1.89
CA ARG A 149 42.81 2.09 3.29
C ARG A 149 41.32 2.00 3.62
N LYS A 150 40.43 2.39 2.69
CA LYS A 150 38.97 2.27 2.87
C LYS A 150 38.50 0.81 2.79
N LYS A 151 39.03 0.02 1.84
CA LYS A 151 38.72 -1.41 1.71
C LYS A 151 39.14 -2.23 2.94
N ASN A 152 40.29 -1.89 3.55
CA ASN A 152 40.73 -2.55 4.77
C ASN A 152 39.80 -2.23 5.95
N ARG A 153 39.39 -0.97 6.11
CA ARG A 153 38.47 -0.52 7.17
C ARG A 153 37.09 -1.17 7.05
N GLU A 154 36.58 -1.36 5.84
CA GLU A 154 35.29 -2.01 5.59
C GLU A 154 35.34 -3.52 5.89
N LYS A 155 36.47 -4.18 5.60
CA LYS A 155 36.70 -5.57 6.01
C LYS A 155 36.72 -5.72 7.54
N THR A 156 37.40 -4.82 8.25
CA THR A 156 37.44 -4.85 9.73
C THR A 156 36.05 -4.64 10.36
N ILE A 157 35.20 -3.79 9.77
CA ILE A 157 33.83 -3.56 10.26
C ILE A 157 32.96 -4.78 10.02
N HIS A 158 33.08 -5.43 8.86
CA HIS A 158 32.34 -6.66 8.57
C HIS A 158 32.76 -7.81 9.50
N ASP A 159 34.06 -7.99 9.73
CA ASP A 159 34.58 -9.02 10.64
C ASP A 159 34.12 -8.77 12.10
N ALA A 160 34.05 -7.51 12.53
CA ALA A 160 33.50 -7.14 13.84
C ALA A 160 31.98 -7.39 13.95
N TYR A 161 31.21 -7.07 12.90
CA TYR A 161 29.76 -7.32 12.85
C TYR A 161 29.45 -8.82 12.91
N VAL A 162 30.17 -9.63 12.12
CA VAL A 162 30.02 -11.08 12.11
C VAL A 162 30.34 -11.67 13.48
N SER A 163 31.44 -11.25 14.12
CA SER A 163 31.81 -11.72 15.46
C SER A 163 30.76 -11.33 16.53
N SER A 164 30.19 -10.12 16.45
CA SER A 164 29.12 -9.68 17.35
C SER A 164 27.82 -10.49 17.17
N ALA A 165 27.46 -10.81 15.92
CA ALA A 165 26.27 -11.59 15.61
C ALA A 165 26.37 -13.04 16.15
N PHE A 166 27.54 -13.67 16.01
CA PHE A 166 27.80 -15.00 16.58
C PHE A 166 27.69 -15.00 18.10
N SER A 167 28.23 -13.97 18.76
CA SER A 167 28.12 -13.83 20.22
C SER A 167 26.66 -13.65 20.67
N THR A 168 25.88 -12.79 20.00
CA THR A 168 24.46 -12.59 20.32
C THR A 168 23.62 -13.85 20.08
N TYR A 169 23.88 -14.59 19.01
CA TYR A 169 23.17 -15.83 18.70
C TYR A 169 23.43 -16.91 19.76
N LEU A 170 24.68 -17.04 20.19
CA LEU A 170 25.04 -17.97 21.26
C LEU A 170 24.35 -17.58 22.57
N HIS A 171 24.30 -16.29 22.91
CA HIS A 171 23.61 -15.79 24.10
C HIS A 171 22.09 -16.04 24.07
N LEU A 172 21.45 -15.80 22.92
CA LEU A 172 20.02 -16.09 22.70
C LEU A 172 19.73 -17.59 22.74
N SER A 173 20.59 -18.44 22.17
CA SER A 173 20.43 -19.89 22.21
C SER A 173 20.57 -20.45 23.63
N VAL A 174 21.52 -19.94 24.42
CA VAL A 174 21.70 -20.34 25.82
C VAL A 174 20.52 -19.84 26.66
N ALA A 175 20.03 -18.62 26.43
CA ALA A 175 18.84 -18.11 27.10
C ALA A 175 17.59 -18.94 26.78
N LEU A 176 17.39 -19.35 25.53
CA LEU A 176 16.26 -20.22 25.13
C LEU A 176 16.38 -21.63 25.74
N LEU A 177 17.59 -22.19 25.83
CA LEU A 177 17.82 -23.47 26.51
C LEU A 177 17.56 -23.36 28.01
N ILE A 178 17.97 -22.26 28.65
CA ILE A 178 17.68 -22.01 30.07
C ILE A 178 16.17 -21.83 30.29
N ILE A 179 15.48 -21.06 29.43
CA ILE A 179 14.01 -20.91 29.51
C ILE A 179 13.32 -22.26 29.30
N LYS A 180 13.81 -23.11 28.38
CA LYS A 180 13.28 -24.45 28.15
C LYS A 180 13.50 -25.37 29.35
N LEU A 181 14.68 -25.34 29.98
CA LEU A 181 14.99 -26.11 31.19
C LEU A 181 14.17 -25.63 32.40
N ILE A 182 13.90 -24.32 32.51
CA ILE A 182 13.04 -23.76 33.56
C ILE A 182 11.56 -24.14 33.33
N TRP A 183 11.11 -24.18 32.08
CA TRP A 183 9.74 -24.60 31.73
C TRP A 183 9.50 -26.09 32.05
N GLU A 184 10.50 -26.93 31.85
CA GLU A 184 10.42 -28.39 32.02
C GLU A 184 10.45 -28.82 33.50
N GLU A 185 11.00 -27.99 34.40
CA GLU A 185 11.07 -28.26 35.85
C GLU A 185 9.98 -27.56 36.70
N LEU A 186 9.20 -26.61 36.14
CA LEU A 186 8.23 -25.82 36.93
C LEU A 186 6.75 -26.02 36.58
N PHE A 187 6.39 -26.74 35.51
CA PHE A 187 4.99 -26.76 35.04
C PHE A 187 4.37 -28.12 34.67
N CYS A 188 4.97 -29.25 35.09
CA CYS A 188 4.30 -30.56 35.02
C CYS A 188 4.37 -31.32 36.36
N PRO A 189 3.28 -31.25 37.15
CA PRO A 189 2.59 -32.48 37.52
C PRO A 189 1.16 -32.45 36.97
N PHE A 190 0.75 -33.60 36.40
CA PHE A 190 -0.51 -33.94 35.72
C PHE A 190 -0.54 -33.79 34.19
#